data_AF-A0A1G5QQ37-F1
#
_entry.id   AF-A0A1G5QQ37-F1
#
_cell.length_a   1.000
_cell.length_b   1.000
_cell.length_c   1.000
_cell.angle_alpha   90.00
_cell.angle_beta   90.00
_cell.angle_gamma   90.00
#
_symmetry.space_group_name_H-M   'P 1'
#
loop_
_entity.id
_entity.type
_entity.pdbx_description
1 polymer ?
#
loop_
_entity_poly.entity_id
_entity_poly.type
_entity_poly.pdbx_seq_one_letter_code
_entity_poly.pdbx_strand_id
1 'polypeptide(L)'
;MQVSVEATGGLERRMTVDIPEEQISREVDKRLQQMARTTRIKGFRPGKVPMKVIKTRYGDQVRQEVLGEVVQSSFYEAVGQENLRPAGHPRVEPKEGDENQEGFAYTATFEVMPEIEPAPVEGVEVDKVTSEVTDADVEKMLETLRKQNADWVKVDREAGDGDRVVIDFKGTIDGEPFEGGEGENVPVTIDSGRMIPGFEEGLKGAKAGEERTLDLTFPDDYGYKEVAGKPAQFQVKIHAVEQPNLPEIDDEFAKRFGVESAEALKKEVRDNMERELEQTLKARVKQQVMDKLVELNDVEIPKALIENESQALLEQMRQNMQVPQGKQGPDLSPSMFEEQAAKRVTLGLILAEIIKRNELKAEPEQVRAAVEKIAASYEKPEEVRSWYFGDQRRLGEVESAVLEDRVVDWFLEQAKVTEESKGFDELMNPQQQ
;
A
#
# COMPACT_ATOMS: atom_id res chain seq x y z
N MET A 1 -24.81 -1.50 -37.95
CA MET A 1 -23.68 -2.13 -37.25
C MET A 1 -24.03 -3.59 -37.11
N GLN A 2 -23.10 -4.48 -37.47
CA GLN A 2 -23.23 -5.91 -37.24
C GLN A 2 -22.18 -6.31 -36.22
N VAL A 3 -22.59 -7.09 -35.22
CA VAL A 3 -21.75 -7.53 -34.11
C VAL A 3 -21.78 -9.05 -34.08
N SER A 4 -20.62 -9.68 -33.94
CA SER A 4 -20.49 -11.10 -33.68
C SER A 4 -19.49 -11.34 -32.57
N VAL A 5 -19.87 -12.11 -31.55
CA VAL A 5 -19.02 -12.44 -30.41
C VAL A 5 -18.69 -13.93 -30.43
N GLU A 6 -17.41 -14.25 -30.29
CA GLU A 6 -16.90 -15.60 -30.14
C GLU A 6 -16.20 -15.73 -28.77
N ALA A 7 -16.49 -16.83 -28.06
CA ALA A 7 -15.75 -17.20 -26.87
C ALA A 7 -14.49 -17.96 -27.28
N THR A 8 -13.32 -17.40 -27.00
CA THR A 8 -12.02 -17.99 -27.39
C THR A 8 -11.42 -18.92 -26.33
N GLY A 9 -12.05 -19.01 -25.15
CA GLY A 9 -11.68 -19.87 -24.03
C GLY A 9 -11.55 -19.07 -22.73
N GLY A 10 -11.96 -19.66 -21.59
CA GLY A 10 -11.94 -19.00 -20.29
C GLY A 10 -12.75 -17.68 -20.30
N LEU A 11 -12.12 -16.61 -19.83
CA LEU A 11 -12.69 -15.25 -19.82
C LEU A 11 -12.47 -14.45 -21.11
N GLU A 12 -11.69 -14.95 -22.06
CA GLU A 12 -11.40 -14.22 -23.30
C GLU A 12 -12.59 -14.25 -24.26
N ARG A 13 -12.90 -13.09 -24.83
CA ARG A 13 -13.90 -12.87 -25.87
C ARG A 13 -13.26 -12.18 -27.06
N ARG A 14 -13.65 -12.62 -28.24
CA ARG A 14 -13.32 -11.99 -29.51
C ARG A 14 -14.59 -11.45 -30.12
N MET A 15 -14.68 -10.14 -30.30
CA MET A 15 -15.82 -9.48 -30.91
C MET A 15 -15.42 -8.87 -32.23
N THR A 16 -16.08 -9.27 -33.31
CA THR A 16 -15.97 -8.61 -34.61
C THR A 16 -17.12 -7.63 -34.77
N VAL A 17 -16.78 -6.40 -35.13
CA VAL A 17 -17.74 -5.31 -35.35
C VAL A 17 -17.55 -4.78 -36.75
N ASP A 18 -18.60 -4.87 -37.56
CA ASP A 18 -18.64 -4.30 -38.91
C ASP A 18 -19.39 -2.95 -38.86
N ILE A 19 -18.66 -1.88 -39.14
CA ILE A 19 -19.17 -0.50 -39.16
C ILE A 19 -19.49 -0.10 -40.60
N PRO A 20 -20.75 0.28 -40.93
CA PRO A 20 -21.11 0.76 -42.26
C PRO A 20 -20.38 2.07 -42.63
N GLU A 21 -19.97 2.22 -43.90
CA GLU A 21 -19.34 3.47 -44.40
C GLU A 21 -20.24 4.71 -44.22
N GLU A 22 -21.56 4.55 -44.23
CA GLU A 22 -22.51 5.63 -43.93
C GLU A 22 -22.30 6.23 -42.54
N GLN A 23 -21.98 5.40 -41.54
CA GLN A 23 -21.74 5.86 -40.18
C GLN A 23 -20.41 6.61 -40.06
N ILE A 24 -19.36 6.09 -40.72
CA ILE A 24 -18.02 6.69 -40.75
C ILE A 24 -18.07 8.04 -41.49
N SER A 25 -18.64 8.05 -42.70
CA SER A 25 -18.76 9.26 -43.52
C SER A 25 -19.56 10.36 -42.83
N ARG A 26 -20.62 10.02 -42.09
CA ARG A 26 -21.40 10.97 -41.29
C ARG A 26 -20.57 11.65 -40.21
N GLU A 27 -19.77 10.91 -39.44
CA GLU A 27 -18.92 11.50 -38.40
C GLU A 27 -17.73 12.26 -39.01
N VAL A 28 -17.16 11.78 -40.13
CA VAL A 28 -16.13 12.51 -40.89
C VAL A 28 -16.65 13.85 -41.39
N ASP A 29 -17.82 13.88 -42.04
CA ASP A 29 -18.40 15.12 -42.55
C ASP A 29 -18.73 16.11 -41.42
N LYS A 30 -19.19 15.61 -40.26
CA LYS A 30 -19.42 16.43 -39.06
C LYS A 30 -18.12 17.03 -38.51
N ARG A 31 -17.03 16.25 -38.42
CA ARG A 31 -15.72 16.75 -37.98
C ARG A 31 -15.11 17.74 -38.98
N LEU A 32 -15.24 17.47 -40.29
CA LEU A 32 -14.83 18.41 -41.34
C LEU A 32 -15.62 19.73 -41.28
N GLN A 33 -16.92 19.69 -40.98
CA GLN A 33 -17.75 20.88 -40.77
C GLN A 33 -17.32 21.71 -39.55
N GLN A 34 -16.96 21.05 -38.44
CA GLN A 34 -16.45 21.75 -37.26
C GLN A 34 -15.12 22.41 -37.56
N MET A 35 -14.20 21.67 -38.18
CA MET A 35 -12.89 22.16 -38.57
C MET A 35 -12.97 23.30 -39.60
N ALA A 36 -13.93 23.27 -40.52
CA ALA A 36 -14.17 24.34 -41.50
C ALA A 36 -14.41 25.72 -40.86
N ARG A 37 -14.94 25.76 -39.64
CA ARG A 37 -15.24 27.00 -38.92
C ARG A 37 -13.99 27.64 -38.34
N THR A 38 -12.96 26.86 -38.01
CA THR A 38 -11.79 27.30 -37.25
C THR A 38 -10.49 27.30 -38.07
N THR A 39 -10.40 26.48 -39.12
CA THR A 39 -9.17 26.30 -39.90
C THR A 39 -8.84 27.52 -40.76
N ARG A 40 -7.57 27.91 -40.70
CA ARG A 40 -6.98 28.98 -41.54
C ARG A 40 -6.30 28.35 -42.76
N ILE A 41 -6.85 28.59 -43.94
CA ILE A 41 -6.24 28.16 -45.21
C ILE A 41 -5.80 29.39 -46.00
N LYS A 42 -4.54 29.40 -46.48
CA LYS A 42 -4.00 30.47 -47.32
C LYS A 42 -4.92 30.70 -48.54
N GLY A 43 -5.43 31.93 -48.68
CA GLY A 43 -6.36 32.32 -49.75
C GLY A 43 -7.84 32.34 -49.34
N PHE A 44 -8.21 31.88 -48.15
CA PHE A 44 -9.60 31.87 -47.67
C PHE A 44 -9.74 32.53 -46.29
N ARG A 45 -10.82 33.30 -46.11
CA ARG A 45 -11.17 33.83 -44.77
C ARG A 45 -11.64 32.67 -43.88
N PRO A 46 -11.23 32.60 -42.59
CA PRO A 46 -11.70 31.58 -41.66
C PRO A 46 -13.23 31.46 -41.66
N GLY A 47 -13.76 30.23 -41.70
CA GLY A 47 -15.19 29.96 -41.78
C GLY A 47 -15.84 30.12 -43.16
N LYS A 48 -15.07 30.50 -44.20
CA LYS A 48 -15.56 30.65 -45.60
C LYS A 48 -14.80 29.77 -46.59
N VAL A 49 -14.06 28.78 -46.09
CA VAL A 49 -13.39 27.78 -46.92
C VAL A 49 -14.45 26.81 -47.49
N PRO A 50 -14.51 26.57 -48.81
CA PRO A 50 -15.40 25.57 -49.39
C PRO A 50 -15.11 24.16 -48.86
N MET A 51 -16.14 23.38 -48.58
CA MET A 51 -16.01 22.02 -48.02
C MET A 51 -15.12 21.10 -48.88
N LYS A 52 -15.20 21.24 -50.21
CA LYS A 52 -14.38 20.47 -51.15
C LYS A 52 -12.88 20.67 -50.91
N VAL A 53 -12.44 21.89 -50.61
CA VAL A 53 -11.03 22.22 -50.37
C VAL A 53 -10.55 21.63 -49.04
N ILE A 54 -11.41 21.63 -48.03
CA ILE A 54 -11.11 21.03 -46.72
C ILE A 54 -11.01 19.52 -46.84
N LYS A 55 -11.99 18.89 -47.50
CA LYS A 55 -12.03 17.43 -47.71
C LYS A 55 -10.80 16.96 -48.48
N THR A 56 -10.36 17.69 -49.51
CA THR A 56 -9.13 17.35 -50.24
C THR A 56 -7.87 17.48 -49.38
N ARG A 57 -7.81 18.44 -48.46
CA ARG A 57 -6.58 18.73 -47.70
C ARG A 57 -6.46 17.97 -46.38
N TYR A 58 -7.59 17.67 -45.75
CA TYR A 58 -7.65 17.10 -44.39
C TYR A 58 -8.55 15.86 -44.30
N GLY A 59 -9.18 15.43 -45.39
CA GLY A 59 -10.13 14.33 -45.39
C GLY A 59 -9.54 13.03 -44.85
N ASP A 60 -8.35 12.65 -45.30
CA ASP A 60 -7.72 11.39 -44.89
C ASP A 60 -7.29 11.43 -43.42
N GLN A 61 -6.70 12.55 -42.98
CA GLN A 61 -6.33 12.74 -41.57
C GLN A 61 -7.56 12.70 -40.66
N VAL A 62 -8.61 13.43 -41.01
CA VAL A 62 -9.85 13.45 -40.23
C VAL A 62 -10.52 12.08 -40.25
N ARG A 63 -10.46 11.34 -41.37
CA ARG A 63 -10.98 9.98 -41.43
C ARG A 63 -10.25 9.05 -40.46
N GLN A 64 -8.92 9.11 -40.37
CA GLN A 64 -8.15 8.31 -39.41
C GLN A 64 -8.48 8.67 -37.95
N GLU A 65 -8.56 9.96 -37.61
CA GLU A 65 -8.94 10.40 -36.26
C GLU A 65 -10.36 9.92 -35.90
N VAL A 66 -11.32 10.11 -36.80
CA VAL A 66 -12.71 9.70 -36.60
C VAL A 66 -12.84 8.19 -36.53
N LEU A 67 -12.07 7.42 -37.31
CA LEU A 67 -12.07 5.96 -37.23
C LEU A 67 -11.72 5.48 -35.81
N GLY A 68 -10.72 6.09 -35.15
CA GLY A 68 -10.37 5.75 -33.77
C GLY A 68 -11.53 6.00 -32.79
N GLU A 69 -12.19 7.16 -32.90
CA GLU A 69 -13.35 7.51 -32.06
C GLU A 69 -14.56 6.60 -32.32
N VAL A 70 -14.81 6.27 -33.60
CA VAL A 70 -15.92 5.39 -34.01
C VAL A 70 -15.67 3.96 -33.55
N VAL A 71 -14.43 3.46 -33.62
CA VAL A 71 -14.05 2.15 -33.07
C VAL A 71 -14.30 2.11 -31.56
N GLN A 72 -13.83 3.12 -30.82
CA GLN A 72 -14.02 3.17 -29.37
C GLN A 72 -15.51 3.21 -28.98
N SER A 73 -16.29 4.08 -29.62
CA SER A 73 -17.73 4.21 -29.32
C SER A 73 -18.55 2.99 -29.74
N SER A 74 -18.27 2.43 -30.94
CA SER A 74 -18.94 1.22 -31.41
C SER A 74 -18.62 -0.01 -30.56
N PHE A 75 -17.41 -0.09 -29.98
CA PHE A 75 -17.05 -1.17 -29.06
C PHE A 75 -17.95 -1.16 -27.82
N TYR A 76 -18.09 0.00 -27.17
CA TYR A 76 -18.95 0.12 -25.99
C TYR A 76 -20.44 -0.12 -26.32
N GLU A 77 -20.88 0.31 -27.50
CA GLU A 77 -22.24 0.03 -27.98
C GLU A 77 -22.46 -1.49 -28.17
N ALA A 78 -21.52 -2.16 -28.84
CA ALA A 78 -21.57 -3.60 -29.11
C ALA A 78 -21.51 -4.43 -27.82
N VAL A 79 -20.63 -4.06 -26.88
CA VAL A 79 -20.54 -4.66 -25.53
C VAL A 79 -21.88 -4.53 -24.79
N GLY A 80 -22.52 -3.36 -24.86
CA GLY A 80 -23.81 -3.11 -24.23
C GLY A 80 -24.96 -3.89 -24.87
N GLN A 81 -24.95 -4.06 -26.19
CA GLN A 81 -25.93 -4.88 -26.92
C GLN A 81 -25.85 -6.36 -26.51
N GLU A 82 -24.65 -6.87 -26.30
CA GLU A 82 -24.39 -8.26 -25.90
C GLU A 82 -24.36 -8.47 -24.37
N ASN A 83 -24.66 -7.42 -23.59
CA ASN A 83 -24.64 -7.42 -22.12
C ASN A 83 -23.34 -7.97 -21.51
N LEU A 84 -22.21 -7.69 -22.16
CA LEU A 84 -20.89 -8.11 -21.70
C LEU A 84 -20.33 -7.07 -20.73
N ARG A 85 -19.50 -7.54 -19.78
CA ARG A 85 -18.79 -6.67 -18.82
C ARG A 85 -17.29 -6.82 -19.05
N PRO A 86 -16.64 -5.98 -19.87
CA PRO A 86 -15.21 -6.08 -20.13
C PRO A 86 -14.40 -5.83 -18.86
N ALA A 87 -13.39 -6.67 -18.64
CA ALA A 87 -12.40 -6.51 -17.60
C ALA A 87 -11.14 -5.86 -18.21
N GLY A 88 -11.08 -4.52 -18.16
CA GLY A 88 -10.00 -3.74 -18.76
C GLY A 88 -10.28 -3.27 -20.19
N HIS A 89 -9.21 -2.90 -20.90
CA HIS A 89 -9.28 -2.34 -22.25
C HIS A 89 -9.13 -3.43 -23.33
N PRO A 90 -9.93 -3.39 -24.41
CA PRO A 90 -9.78 -4.35 -25.51
C PRO A 90 -8.52 -4.09 -26.33
N ARG A 91 -7.92 -5.17 -26.84
CA ARG A 91 -6.96 -5.11 -27.95
C ARG A 91 -7.75 -5.09 -29.25
N VAL A 92 -7.68 -3.98 -29.98
CA VAL A 92 -8.41 -3.80 -31.25
C VAL A 92 -7.46 -3.90 -32.43
N GLU A 93 -7.82 -4.73 -33.39
CA GLU A 93 -7.07 -4.93 -34.63
C GLU A 93 -8.01 -4.79 -35.84
N PRO A 94 -7.60 -4.09 -36.92
CA PRO A 94 -8.36 -4.10 -38.16
C PRO A 94 -8.51 -5.53 -38.69
N LYS A 95 -9.66 -5.86 -39.28
CA LYS A 95 -9.88 -7.19 -39.87
C LYS A 95 -8.94 -7.38 -41.07
N GLU A 96 -8.27 -8.53 -41.15
CA GLU A 96 -7.38 -8.84 -42.29
C GLU A 96 -8.18 -8.91 -43.61
N GLY A 97 -7.66 -8.27 -44.67
CA GLY A 97 -8.27 -8.30 -46.01
C GLY A 97 -9.33 -7.23 -46.29
N ASP A 98 -9.43 -6.19 -45.46
CA ASP A 98 -10.45 -5.13 -45.54
C ASP A 98 -10.21 -4.07 -46.64
N GLU A 99 -9.30 -4.31 -47.59
CA GLU A 99 -8.97 -3.35 -48.66
C GLU A 99 -10.11 -3.12 -49.66
N ASN A 100 -11.18 -3.93 -49.63
CA ASN A 100 -12.27 -3.92 -50.61
C ASN A 100 -13.70 -3.92 -50.00
N GLN A 101 -13.91 -3.66 -48.71
CA GLN A 101 -15.25 -3.56 -48.12
C GLN A 101 -15.78 -2.12 -48.08
N GLU A 102 -17.09 -1.96 -48.29
CA GLU A 102 -17.81 -0.71 -48.03
C GLU A 102 -17.97 -0.51 -46.50
N GLY A 103 -16.94 0.04 -45.85
CA GLY A 103 -16.99 0.35 -44.42
C GLY A 103 -15.65 0.13 -43.71
N PHE A 104 -15.73 -0.27 -42.45
CA PHE A 104 -14.59 -0.65 -41.64
C PHE A 104 -14.97 -1.77 -40.68
N ALA A 105 -14.21 -2.86 -40.69
CA ALA A 105 -14.37 -3.96 -39.77
C ALA A 105 -13.15 -4.09 -38.85
N TYR A 106 -13.40 -4.34 -37.57
CA TYR A 106 -12.34 -4.62 -36.61
C TYR A 106 -12.69 -5.81 -35.71
N THR A 107 -11.65 -6.40 -35.16
CA THR A 107 -11.73 -7.44 -34.15
C THR A 107 -11.20 -6.88 -32.84
N ALA A 108 -12.03 -6.89 -31.80
CA ALA A 108 -11.68 -6.56 -30.43
C ALA A 108 -11.52 -7.84 -29.61
N THR A 109 -10.33 -8.08 -29.07
CA THR A 109 -10.07 -9.17 -28.12
C THR A 109 -9.98 -8.58 -26.71
N PHE A 110 -10.77 -9.11 -25.78
CA PHE A 110 -10.83 -8.62 -24.41
C PHE A 110 -11.27 -9.74 -23.47
N GLU A 111 -11.00 -9.58 -22.18
CA GLU A 111 -11.53 -10.48 -21.15
C GLU A 111 -12.83 -9.91 -20.58
N VAL A 112 -13.74 -10.79 -20.17
CA VAL A 112 -14.95 -10.40 -19.43
C VAL A 112 -14.80 -10.66 -17.95
N MET A 113 -15.52 -9.88 -17.14
CA MET A 113 -15.63 -10.11 -15.70
C MET A 113 -16.17 -11.52 -15.46
N PRO A 114 -15.54 -12.32 -14.57
CA PRO A 114 -16.03 -13.64 -14.25
C PRO A 114 -17.39 -13.57 -13.55
N GLU A 115 -18.23 -14.58 -13.79
CA GLU A 115 -19.38 -14.84 -12.93
C GLU A 115 -18.89 -15.68 -11.75
N ILE A 116 -18.87 -15.08 -10.57
CA ILE A 116 -18.39 -15.74 -9.35
C ILE A 116 -19.59 -16.24 -8.55
N GLU A 117 -19.50 -17.48 -8.09
CA GLU A 117 -20.38 -18.01 -7.06
C GLU A 117 -19.58 -18.23 -5.78
N PRO A 118 -19.68 -17.32 -4.79
CA PRO A 118 -18.93 -17.48 -3.54
C PRO A 118 -19.28 -18.81 -2.87
N ALA A 119 -18.25 -19.57 -2.53
CA ALA A 119 -18.36 -20.81 -1.79
C ALA A 119 -19.07 -20.58 -0.44
N PRO A 120 -19.82 -21.58 0.06
CA PRO A 120 -20.45 -21.48 1.37
C PRO A 120 -19.40 -21.34 2.48
N VAL A 121 -19.68 -20.45 3.42
CA VAL A 121 -18.77 -20.14 4.54
C VAL A 121 -19.18 -20.86 5.84
N GLU A 122 -20.30 -21.57 5.82
CA GLU A 122 -20.83 -22.32 6.96
C GLU A 122 -19.84 -23.38 7.44
N GLY A 123 -19.45 -23.32 8.71
CA GLY A 123 -18.58 -24.31 9.34
C GLY A 123 -17.08 -24.16 9.02
N VAL A 124 -16.68 -23.10 8.30
CA VAL A 124 -15.26 -22.76 8.13
C VAL A 124 -14.67 -22.39 9.49
N GLU A 125 -13.52 -22.96 9.84
CA GLU A 125 -12.86 -22.70 11.13
C GLU A 125 -12.09 -21.37 11.09
N VAL A 126 -12.32 -20.52 12.09
CA VAL A 126 -11.63 -19.24 12.28
C VAL A 126 -11.12 -19.15 13.70
N ASP A 127 -9.81 -18.96 13.85
CA ASP A 127 -9.15 -18.84 15.15
C ASP A 127 -9.08 -17.38 15.57
N LYS A 128 -10.02 -16.98 16.43
CA LYS A 128 -10.07 -15.65 17.01
C LYS A 128 -9.19 -15.57 18.24
N VAL A 129 -8.04 -14.95 18.08
CA VAL A 129 -7.20 -14.64 19.23
C VAL A 129 -7.84 -13.53 20.07
N THR A 130 -7.80 -13.69 21.39
CA THR A 130 -8.24 -12.71 22.38
C THR A 130 -7.09 -12.35 23.30
N SER A 131 -7.08 -11.11 23.78
CA SER A 131 -6.08 -10.62 24.71
C SER A 131 -6.59 -9.38 25.42
N GLU A 132 -5.95 -9.04 26.53
CA GLU A 132 -6.28 -7.89 27.35
C GLU A 132 -4.99 -7.18 27.78
N VAL A 133 -5.08 -5.86 27.95
CA VAL A 133 -3.97 -5.06 28.48
C VAL A 133 -3.98 -5.16 30.00
N THR A 134 -3.00 -5.84 30.56
CA THR A 134 -2.88 -5.98 32.02
C THR A 134 -2.21 -4.74 32.64
N ASP A 135 -2.35 -4.55 33.96
CA ASP A 135 -1.61 -3.49 34.67
C ASP A 135 -0.09 -3.66 34.55
N ALA A 136 0.40 -4.90 34.46
CA ALA A 136 1.82 -5.19 34.30
C ALA A 136 2.35 -4.72 32.93
N ASP A 137 1.55 -4.87 31.86
CA ASP A 137 1.91 -4.39 30.53
C ASP A 137 2.01 -2.86 30.51
N VAL A 138 1.08 -2.17 31.18
CA VAL A 138 1.09 -0.71 31.30
C VAL A 138 2.31 -0.23 32.10
N GLU A 139 2.66 -0.92 33.19
CA GLU A 139 3.85 -0.60 33.98
C GLU A 139 5.14 -0.79 33.17
N LYS A 140 5.24 -1.86 32.38
CA LYS A 140 6.37 -2.12 31.48
C LYS A 140 6.49 -1.06 30.39
N MET A 141 5.37 -0.62 29.82
CA MET A 141 5.34 0.46 28.83
C MET A 141 5.75 1.80 29.46
N LEU A 142 5.25 2.12 30.65
CA LEU A 142 5.66 3.30 31.40
C LEU A 142 7.16 3.28 31.76
N GLU A 143 7.69 2.13 32.14
CA GLU A 143 9.13 1.97 32.39
C GLU A 143 9.95 2.21 31.11
N THR A 144 9.45 1.73 29.97
CA THR A 144 10.06 1.96 28.66
C THR A 144 10.07 3.44 28.29
N LEU A 145 8.94 4.13 28.46
CA LEU A 145 8.83 5.58 28.27
C LEU A 145 9.78 6.34 29.20
N ARG A 146 9.90 5.91 30.45
CA ARG A 146 10.83 6.49 31.44
C ARG A 146 12.29 6.31 31.03
N LYS A 147 12.68 5.12 30.53
CA LYS A 147 14.03 4.84 30.00
C LYS A 147 14.35 5.68 28.76
N GLN A 148 13.39 5.85 27.86
CA GLN A 148 13.56 6.68 26.66
C GLN A 148 13.73 8.18 26.98
N ASN A 149 13.18 8.63 28.10
CA ASN A 149 13.25 10.02 28.57
C ASN A 149 14.22 10.20 29.75
N ALA A 150 15.18 9.27 29.91
CA ALA A 150 16.20 9.34 30.94
C ALA A 150 17.13 10.54 30.69
N ASP A 151 17.40 11.29 31.75
CA ASP A 151 18.52 12.22 31.77
C ASP A 151 19.81 11.42 32.00
N TRP A 152 20.92 11.85 31.39
CA TRP A 152 22.18 11.12 31.48
C TRP A 152 23.18 11.90 32.32
N VAL A 153 23.69 11.27 33.37
CA VAL A 153 24.60 11.91 34.34
C VAL A 153 25.96 11.27 34.25
N LYS A 154 26.99 12.09 34.02
CA LYS A 154 28.39 11.63 34.00
C LYS A 154 28.79 11.02 35.34
N VAL A 155 29.47 9.88 35.29
CA VAL A 155 29.94 9.17 36.47
C VAL A 155 31.40 8.75 36.34
N ASP A 156 32.11 8.80 37.46
CA ASP A 156 33.51 8.38 37.57
C ASP A 156 33.60 6.92 38.03
N ARG A 157 33.02 6.00 37.24
CA ARG A 157 33.09 4.54 37.45
C ARG A 157 33.14 3.78 36.11
N GLU A 158 33.37 2.47 36.20
CA GLU A 158 33.29 1.57 35.05
C GLU A 158 31.86 1.50 34.50
N ALA A 159 31.74 1.44 33.18
CA ALA A 159 30.48 1.29 32.47
C ALA A 159 29.87 -0.09 32.75
N GLY A 160 28.61 -0.12 33.16
CA GLY A 160 27.84 -1.34 33.39
C GLY A 160 26.66 -1.47 32.43
N ASP A 161 25.82 -2.48 32.67
CA ASP A 161 24.60 -2.68 31.90
C ASP A 161 23.65 -1.47 32.04
N GLY A 162 23.11 -0.99 30.91
CA GLY A 162 22.22 0.17 30.87
C GLY A 162 22.88 1.55 30.97
N ASP A 163 24.20 1.62 31.17
CA ASP A 163 24.94 2.89 31.07
C ASP A 163 25.12 3.32 29.61
N ARG A 164 25.33 4.63 29.41
CA ARG A 164 25.66 5.22 28.13
C ARG A 164 27.12 5.65 28.10
N VAL A 165 27.83 5.20 27.07
CA VAL A 165 29.23 5.54 26.85
C VAL A 165 29.30 6.46 25.64
N VAL A 166 29.92 7.63 25.82
CA VAL A 166 30.20 8.55 24.71
C VAL A 166 31.54 8.17 24.12
N ILE A 167 31.55 7.76 22.85
CA ILE A 167 32.73 7.21 22.20
C ILE A 167 33.05 7.90 20.88
N ASP A 168 34.33 7.88 20.51
CA ASP A 168 34.73 7.91 19.11
C ASP A 168 35.08 6.50 18.69
N PHE A 169 34.72 6.08 17.48
CA PHE A 169 35.17 4.79 16.95
C PHE A 169 35.64 4.92 15.51
N LYS A 170 36.62 4.07 15.16
CA LYS A 170 37.12 3.88 13.80
C LYS A 170 37.21 2.40 13.49
N GLY A 171 36.37 1.96 12.58
CA GLY A 171 36.28 0.60 12.06
C GLY A 171 37.17 0.45 10.83
N THR A 172 37.91 -0.66 10.78
CA THR A 172 38.66 -1.10 9.60
C THR A 172 38.35 -2.56 9.28
N ILE A 173 38.31 -2.89 7.99
CA ILE A 173 38.19 -4.27 7.47
C ILE A 173 39.46 -4.55 6.68
N ASP A 174 40.17 -5.62 7.02
CA ASP A 174 41.47 -5.95 6.41
C ASP A 174 42.51 -4.80 6.46
N GLY A 175 42.37 -3.90 7.44
CA GLY A 175 43.24 -2.73 7.62
C GLY A 175 42.83 -1.47 6.84
N GLU A 176 41.76 -1.53 6.04
CA GLU A 176 41.21 -0.36 5.33
C GLU A 176 39.93 0.16 6.01
N PRO A 177 39.76 1.49 6.16
CA PRO A 177 38.51 2.07 6.65
C PRO A 177 37.38 1.86 5.63
N PHE A 178 36.16 1.70 6.13
CA PHE A 178 34.97 1.51 5.30
C PHE A 178 33.92 2.59 5.58
N GLU A 179 33.01 2.81 4.62
CA GLU A 179 31.97 3.84 4.72
C GLU A 179 30.99 3.51 5.86
N GLY A 180 30.73 4.49 6.74
CA GLY A 180 29.91 4.30 7.95
C GLY A 180 30.64 3.62 9.12
N GLY A 181 31.93 3.31 8.97
CA GLY A 181 32.77 2.71 10.02
C GLY A 181 33.38 3.69 11.02
N GLU A 182 33.13 5.00 10.89
CA GLU A 182 33.66 6.01 11.81
C GLU A 182 32.56 6.86 12.44
N GLY A 183 32.77 7.26 13.70
CA GLY A 183 31.86 8.14 14.42
C GLY A 183 32.61 8.91 15.51
N GLU A 184 32.25 10.17 15.69
CA GLU A 184 32.78 11.04 16.75
C GLU A 184 31.66 11.44 17.73
N ASN A 185 31.96 11.44 19.03
CA ASN A 185 31.06 11.76 20.15
C ASN A 185 29.72 11.00 20.08
N VAL A 186 29.76 9.74 19.67
CA VAL A 186 28.57 8.90 19.52
C VAL A 186 28.15 8.36 20.88
N PRO A 187 26.93 8.64 21.35
CA PRO A 187 26.41 8.04 22.58
C PRO A 187 25.91 6.62 22.30
N VAL A 188 26.54 5.62 22.91
CA VAL A 188 26.15 4.21 22.82
C VAL A 188 25.63 3.73 24.17
N THR A 189 24.39 3.23 24.21
CA THR A 189 23.83 2.62 25.43
C THR A 189 24.16 1.14 25.45
N ILE A 190 24.73 0.66 26.54
CA ILE A 190 25.10 -0.74 26.72
C ILE A 190 23.82 -1.56 26.91
N ASP A 191 23.70 -2.67 26.16
CA ASP A 191 22.57 -3.60 26.16
C ASP A 191 21.29 -3.05 25.48
N SER A 192 21.47 -2.11 24.56
CA SER A 192 20.38 -1.54 23.75
C SER A 192 20.12 -2.31 22.46
N GLY A 193 21.06 -3.17 22.03
CA GLY A 193 20.95 -3.96 20.80
C GLY A 193 20.94 -3.11 19.52
N ARG A 194 21.42 -1.86 19.60
CA ARG A 194 21.44 -0.92 18.46
C ARG A 194 22.72 -1.04 17.65
N MET A 195 23.80 -1.52 18.25
CA MET A 195 25.07 -1.77 17.58
C MET A 195 25.18 -3.24 17.16
N ILE A 196 26.18 -3.56 16.34
CA ILE A 196 26.45 -4.95 15.94
C ILE A 196 26.70 -5.83 17.18
N PRO A 197 26.29 -7.11 17.14
CA PRO A 197 26.53 -8.04 18.25
C PRO A 197 27.99 -8.05 18.70
N GLY A 198 28.21 -8.03 20.02
CA GLY A 198 29.54 -7.98 20.64
C GLY A 198 30.14 -6.58 20.78
N PHE A 199 29.65 -5.56 20.06
CA PHE A 199 30.16 -4.18 20.20
C PHE A 199 29.88 -3.61 21.59
N GLU A 200 28.62 -3.68 22.03
CA GLU A 200 28.19 -3.17 23.34
C GLU A 200 28.82 -3.96 24.49
N GLU A 201 29.02 -5.27 24.32
CA GLU A 201 29.70 -6.13 25.30
C GLU A 201 31.17 -5.75 25.49
N GLY A 202 31.86 -5.38 24.41
CA GLY A 202 33.26 -4.91 24.45
C GLY A 202 33.45 -3.58 25.20
N LEU A 203 32.38 -2.79 25.33
CA LEU A 203 32.38 -1.52 26.08
C LEU A 203 32.05 -1.70 27.56
N LYS A 204 31.52 -2.86 27.97
CA LYS A 204 31.29 -3.16 29.40
C LYS A 204 32.60 -3.11 30.17
N GLY A 205 32.57 -2.47 31.32
CA GLY A 205 33.72 -2.25 32.18
C GLY A 205 34.67 -1.12 31.74
N ALA A 206 34.35 -0.35 30.70
CA ALA A 206 35.20 0.75 30.24
C ALA A 206 35.15 1.98 31.16
N LYS A 207 36.26 2.71 31.26
CA LYS A 207 36.36 4.00 31.97
C LYS A 207 36.47 5.17 31.01
N ALA A 208 36.06 6.35 31.47
CA ALA A 208 36.32 7.60 30.77
C ALA A 208 37.82 7.81 30.51
N GLY A 209 38.18 8.13 29.27
CA GLY A 209 39.56 8.32 28.81
C GLY A 209 40.27 7.04 28.34
N GLU A 210 39.63 5.88 28.42
CA GLU A 210 40.19 4.60 27.97
C GLU A 210 40.09 4.45 26.43
N GLU A 211 41.05 3.76 25.83
CA GLU A 211 41.03 3.37 24.42
C GLU A 211 41.00 1.83 24.36
N ARG A 212 40.09 1.28 23.56
CA ARG A 212 39.89 -0.16 23.37
C ARG A 212 39.90 -0.51 21.89
N THR A 213 40.34 -1.72 21.61
CA THR A 213 40.23 -2.32 20.27
C THR A 213 39.29 -3.50 20.37
N LEU A 214 38.22 -3.48 19.57
CA LEU A 214 37.21 -4.53 19.50
C LEU A 214 37.32 -5.25 18.16
N ASP A 215 37.57 -6.55 18.19
CA ASP A 215 37.57 -7.40 17.00
C ASP A 215 36.20 -8.08 16.90
N LEU A 216 35.41 -7.67 15.91
CA LEU A 216 34.01 -8.08 15.74
C LEU A 216 33.78 -8.63 14.33
N THR A 217 32.70 -9.37 14.14
CA THR A 217 32.30 -9.86 12.82
C THR A 217 30.90 -9.35 12.53
N PHE A 218 30.71 -8.75 11.35
CA PHE A 218 29.39 -8.32 10.92
C PHE A 218 28.49 -9.53 10.70
N PRO A 219 27.20 -9.47 11.09
CA PRO A 219 26.24 -10.51 10.75
C PRO A 219 26.18 -10.77 9.23
N ASP A 220 25.89 -12.01 8.84
CA ASP A 220 25.77 -12.40 7.42
C ASP A 220 24.58 -11.70 6.73
N ASP A 221 23.56 -11.31 7.50
CA ASP A 221 22.33 -10.65 7.05
C ASP A 221 22.38 -9.10 7.19
N TYR A 222 23.57 -8.54 7.41
CA TYR A 222 23.72 -7.09 7.58
C TYR A 222 23.29 -6.31 6.33
N GLY A 223 22.56 -5.21 6.52
CA GLY A 223 21.92 -4.43 5.44
C GLY A 223 22.89 -3.89 4.37
N TYR A 224 24.19 -3.85 4.66
CA TYR A 224 25.25 -3.48 3.73
C TYR A 224 26.05 -4.71 3.30
N LYS A 225 25.76 -5.22 2.09
CA LYS A 225 26.39 -6.42 1.51
C LYS A 225 27.91 -6.37 1.42
N GLU A 226 28.50 -5.17 1.42
CA GLU A 226 29.94 -4.99 1.29
C GLU A 226 30.71 -5.34 2.58
N VAL A 227 30.04 -5.27 3.74
CA VAL A 227 30.64 -5.55 5.06
C VAL A 227 30.04 -6.79 5.74
N ALA A 228 28.88 -7.28 5.27
CA ALA A 228 28.22 -8.49 5.80
C ALA A 228 29.17 -9.70 5.85
N GLY A 229 29.19 -10.40 6.99
CA GLY A 229 30.03 -11.58 7.23
C GLY A 229 31.54 -11.31 7.34
N LYS A 230 32.01 -10.06 7.23
CA LYS A 230 33.43 -9.74 7.31
C LYS A 230 33.89 -9.44 8.74
N PRO A 231 35.12 -9.86 9.12
CA PRO A 231 35.74 -9.42 10.36
C PRO A 231 36.15 -7.95 10.25
N ALA A 232 35.88 -7.18 11.29
CA ALA A 232 36.21 -5.77 11.38
C ALA A 232 36.83 -5.46 12.75
N GLN A 233 37.82 -4.59 12.75
CA GLN A 233 38.46 -4.10 13.95
C GLN A 233 38.03 -2.65 14.23
N PHE A 234 37.46 -2.41 15.39
CA PHE A 234 37.03 -1.09 15.85
C PHE A 234 37.96 -0.58 16.93
N GLN A 235 38.66 0.51 16.64
CA GLN A 235 39.37 1.28 17.66
C GLN A 235 38.39 2.27 18.26
N VAL A 236 38.09 2.10 19.55
CA VAL A 236 37.11 2.88 20.28
C VAL A 236 37.80 3.68 21.37
N LYS A 237 37.55 4.99 21.40
CA LYS A 237 37.98 5.89 22.45
C LYS A 237 36.79 6.30 23.29
N ILE A 238 36.87 6.08 24.59
CA ILE A 238 35.80 6.42 25.52
C ILE A 238 36.05 7.82 26.08
N HIS A 239 35.11 8.74 25.86
CA HIS A 239 35.17 10.11 26.39
C HIS A 239 34.50 10.24 27.74
N ALA A 240 33.32 9.63 27.90
CA ALA A 240 32.53 9.72 29.12
C ALA A 240 31.72 8.45 29.34
N VAL A 241 31.51 8.12 30.61
CA VAL A 241 30.52 7.13 31.05
C VAL A 241 29.41 7.90 31.76
N GLU A 242 28.18 7.66 31.35
CA GLU A 242 26.99 8.32 31.85
C GLU A 242 25.99 7.27 32.32
N GLN A 243 25.45 7.46 33.52
CA GLN A 243 24.40 6.59 34.04
C GLN A 243 23.03 7.21 33.78
N PRO A 244 21.98 6.39 33.55
CA PRO A 244 20.64 6.89 33.38
C PRO A 244 20.10 7.39 34.72
N ASN A 245 19.67 8.65 34.76
CA ASN A 245 18.83 9.21 35.80
C ASN A 245 17.38 9.17 35.31
N LEU A 246 16.68 8.11 35.71
CA LEU A 246 15.29 7.89 35.32
C LEU A 246 14.39 8.90 36.04
N PRO A 247 13.61 9.73 35.31
CA PRO A 247 12.70 10.68 35.95
C PRO A 247 11.62 9.93 36.73
N GLU A 248 11.16 10.49 37.84
CA GLU A 248 9.96 9.96 38.51
C GLU A 248 8.74 10.15 37.60
N ILE A 249 7.78 9.21 37.65
CA ILE A 249 6.54 9.33 36.88
C ILE A 249 5.59 10.20 37.71
N ASP A 250 5.83 11.51 37.65
CA ASP A 250 5.05 12.54 38.32
C ASP A 250 4.31 13.44 37.32
N ASP A 251 3.62 14.46 37.83
CA ASP A 251 2.88 15.41 37.00
C ASP A 251 3.80 16.27 36.11
N GLU A 252 5.09 16.42 36.44
CA GLU A 252 6.05 17.10 35.57
C GLU A 252 6.48 16.22 34.40
N PHE A 253 6.66 14.92 34.62
CA PHE A 253 6.89 13.95 33.57
C PHE A 253 5.69 13.84 32.64
N ALA A 254 4.46 13.78 33.18
CA ALA A 254 3.23 13.73 32.38
C ALA A 254 3.06 14.94 31.45
N LYS A 255 3.42 16.14 31.92
CA LYS A 255 3.35 17.37 31.10
C LYS A 255 4.24 17.33 29.86
N ARG A 256 5.33 16.54 29.86
CA ARG A 256 6.19 16.36 28.68
C ARG A 256 5.45 15.68 27.51
N PHE A 257 4.41 14.90 27.83
CA PHE A 257 3.55 14.22 26.86
C PHE A 257 2.22 14.97 26.63
N GLY A 258 2.10 16.20 27.12
CA GLY A 258 0.88 17.00 26.98
C GLY A 258 -0.26 16.59 27.93
N VAL A 259 0.03 15.82 28.98
CA VAL A 259 -0.97 15.30 29.92
C VAL A 259 -0.85 15.97 31.29
N GLU A 260 -1.96 16.20 31.98
CA GLU A 260 -2.01 17.03 33.20
C GLU A 260 -1.45 16.36 34.46
N SER A 261 -1.50 15.02 34.56
CA SER A 261 -1.07 14.26 35.74
C SER A 261 -0.50 12.88 35.41
N ALA A 262 0.24 12.30 36.36
CA ALA A 262 0.76 10.93 36.24
C ALA A 262 -0.35 9.87 36.09
N GLU A 263 -1.47 10.04 36.80
CA GLU A 263 -2.64 9.16 36.66
C GLU A 263 -3.27 9.27 35.26
N ALA A 264 -3.39 10.50 34.75
CA ALA A 264 -3.88 10.73 33.40
C ALA A 264 -2.93 10.16 32.34
N LEU A 265 -1.60 10.23 32.56
CA LEU A 265 -0.61 9.60 31.68
C LEU A 265 -0.78 8.07 31.68
N LYS A 266 -0.92 7.44 32.85
CA LYS A 266 -1.15 5.99 32.95
C LYS A 266 -2.43 5.57 32.22
N LYS A 267 -3.50 6.35 32.34
CA LYS A 267 -4.76 6.13 31.62
C LYS A 267 -4.57 6.28 30.10
N GLU A 268 -3.93 7.35 29.64
CA GLU A 268 -3.68 7.58 28.21
C GLU A 268 -2.83 6.47 27.60
N VAL A 269 -1.80 5.99 28.31
CA VAL A 269 -0.98 4.85 27.87
C VAL A 269 -1.84 3.59 27.75
N ARG A 270 -2.68 3.29 28.74
CA ARG A 270 -3.62 2.17 28.69
C ARG A 270 -4.58 2.29 27.50
N ASP A 271 -5.24 3.43 27.35
CA ASP A 271 -6.21 3.67 26.27
C ASP A 271 -5.54 3.55 24.89
N ASN A 272 -4.27 3.97 24.75
CA ASN A 272 -3.48 3.76 23.54
C ASN A 272 -3.18 2.28 23.27
N MET A 273 -2.71 1.55 24.28
CA MET A 273 -2.41 0.11 24.17
C MET A 273 -3.67 -0.69 23.84
N GLU A 274 -4.81 -0.37 24.45
CA GLU A 274 -6.09 -1.02 24.18
C GLU A 274 -6.57 -0.75 22.74
N ARG A 275 -6.42 0.49 22.24
CA ARG A 275 -6.71 0.83 20.84
C ARG A 275 -5.84 0.05 19.86
N GLU A 276 -4.53 -0.02 20.13
CA GLU A 276 -3.58 -0.75 19.28
C GLU A 276 -3.88 -2.27 19.29
N LEU A 277 -4.24 -2.81 20.45
CA LEU A 277 -4.65 -4.20 20.60
C LEU A 277 -5.94 -4.50 19.83
N GLU A 278 -6.98 -3.67 19.97
CA GLU A 278 -8.24 -3.82 19.22
C GLU A 278 -7.98 -3.83 17.70
N GLN A 279 -7.15 -2.90 17.22
CA GLN A 279 -6.77 -2.83 15.80
C GLN A 279 -6.00 -4.07 15.35
N THR A 280 -5.05 -4.54 16.14
CA THR A 280 -4.23 -5.72 15.83
C THR A 280 -5.07 -6.98 15.78
N LEU A 281 -5.94 -7.20 16.78
CA LEU A 281 -6.83 -8.35 16.83
C LEU A 281 -7.81 -8.33 15.64
N LYS A 282 -8.41 -7.17 15.35
CA LYS A 282 -9.33 -7.01 14.22
C LYS A 282 -8.62 -7.24 12.89
N ALA A 283 -7.42 -6.69 12.70
CA ALA A 283 -6.63 -6.88 11.48
C ALA A 283 -6.26 -8.35 11.28
N ARG A 284 -5.90 -9.07 12.34
CA ARG A 284 -5.56 -10.50 12.28
C ARG A 284 -6.75 -11.36 11.89
N VAL A 285 -7.91 -11.17 12.52
CA VAL A 285 -9.14 -11.89 12.18
C VAL A 285 -9.58 -11.55 10.76
N LYS A 286 -9.54 -10.26 10.39
CA LYS A 286 -9.84 -9.81 9.02
C LYS A 286 -8.94 -10.50 8.01
N GLN A 287 -7.63 -10.50 8.22
CA GLN A 287 -6.68 -11.17 7.34
C GLN A 287 -6.99 -12.66 7.20
N GLN A 288 -7.25 -13.36 8.31
CA GLN A 288 -7.60 -14.78 8.30
C GLN A 288 -8.88 -15.05 7.51
N VAL A 289 -9.91 -14.21 7.66
CA VAL A 289 -11.16 -14.31 6.88
C VAL A 289 -10.91 -14.05 5.40
N MET A 290 -10.14 -13.02 5.05
CA MET A 290 -9.82 -12.72 3.65
C MET A 290 -9.03 -13.86 3.00
N ASP A 291 -8.06 -14.43 3.70
CA ASP A 291 -7.28 -15.56 3.20
C ASP A 291 -8.17 -16.80 3.01
N LYS A 292 -9.07 -17.10 3.97
CA LYS A 292 -10.06 -18.18 3.83
C LYS A 292 -11.01 -17.98 2.66
N LEU A 293 -11.47 -16.74 2.44
CA LEU A 293 -12.32 -16.41 1.29
C LEU A 293 -11.60 -16.70 -0.03
N VAL A 294 -10.32 -16.38 -0.15
CA VAL A 294 -9.53 -16.70 -1.34
C VAL A 294 -9.30 -18.22 -1.47
N GLU A 295 -8.96 -18.91 -0.39
CA GLU A 295 -8.71 -20.36 -0.39
C GLU A 295 -9.94 -21.19 -0.80
N LEU A 296 -11.14 -20.76 -0.43
CA LEU A 296 -12.39 -21.49 -0.70
C LEU A 296 -12.90 -21.28 -2.13
N ASN A 297 -12.41 -20.27 -2.84
CA ASN A 297 -12.95 -19.83 -4.12
C ASN A 297 -11.87 -19.88 -5.20
N ASP A 298 -11.96 -20.90 -6.07
CA ASP A 298 -11.14 -20.96 -7.28
C ASP A 298 -11.77 -20.10 -8.38
N VAL A 299 -11.26 -18.86 -8.53
CA VAL A 299 -11.78 -17.86 -9.46
C VAL A 299 -10.78 -17.65 -10.59
N GLU A 300 -11.20 -17.83 -11.83
CA GLU A 300 -10.42 -17.39 -12.99
C GLU A 300 -10.38 -15.86 -13.00
N ILE A 301 -9.17 -15.28 -13.08
CA ILE A 301 -8.98 -13.84 -13.01
C ILE A 301 -8.58 -13.32 -14.40
N PRO A 302 -9.21 -12.25 -14.90
CA PRO A 302 -8.74 -11.56 -16.09
C PRO A 302 -7.30 -11.07 -15.92
N LYS A 303 -6.41 -11.42 -16.86
CA LYS A 303 -5.02 -10.94 -16.91
C LYS A 303 -4.95 -9.42 -16.92
N ALA A 304 -5.86 -8.76 -17.63
CA ALA A 304 -5.90 -7.30 -17.68
C ALA A 304 -6.08 -6.66 -16.29
N LEU A 305 -6.81 -7.31 -15.37
CA LEU A 305 -6.95 -6.80 -14.00
C LEU A 305 -5.68 -7.03 -13.18
N ILE A 306 -5.00 -8.17 -13.36
CA ILE A 306 -3.72 -8.47 -12.69
C ILE A 306 -2.66 -7.46 -13.14
N GLU A 307 -2.58 -7.17 -14.44
CA GLU A 307 -1.64 -6.20 -15.00
C GLU A 307 -1.87 -4.79 -14.43
N ASN A 308 -3.12 -4.34 -14.37
CA ASN A 308 -3.48 -3.03 -13.82
C ASN A 308 -3.15 -2.93 -12.33
N GLU A 309 -3.49 -3.95 -11.54
CA GLU A 309 -3.18 -3.97 -10.09
C GLU A 309 -1.67 -4.06 -9.84
N SER A 310 -0.94 -4.83 -10.67
CA SER A 310 0.52 -4.91 -10.60
C SER A 310 1.19 -3.56 -10.87
N GLN A 311 0.65 -2.78 -11.82
CA GLN A 311 1.10 -1.42 -12.08
C GLN A 311 0.78 -0.47 -10.92
N ALA A 312 -0.41 -0.58 -10.33
CA ALA A 312 -0.81 0.23 -9.18
C ALA A 312 0.07 -0.04 -7.95
N LEU A 313 0.38 -1.32 -7.67
CA LEU A 313 1.29 -1.72 -6.59
C LEU A 313 2.71 -1.16 -6.81
N LEU A 314 3.20 -1.21 -8.05
CA LEU A 314 4.49 -0.63 -8.41
C LEU A 314 4.52 0.89 -8.20
N GLU A 315 3.45 1.60 -8.58
CA GLU A 315 3.35 3.05 -8.39
C GLU A 315 3.28 3.41 -6.90
N GLN A 316 2.50 2.68 -6.11
CA GLN A 316 2.41 2.83 -4.66
C GLN A 316 3.79 2.61 -3.99
N MET A 317 4.53 1.57 -4.39
CA MET A 317 5.86 1.32 -3.87
C MET A 317 6.84 2.46 -4.22
N ARG A 318 6.79 2.98 -5.45
CA ARG A 318 7.61 4.13 -5.88
C ARG A 318 7.31 5.39 -5.06
N GLN A 319 6.04 5.63 -4.74
CA GLN A 319 5.62 6.74 -3.91
C GLN A 319 6.13 6.61 -2.47
N ASN A 320 6.03 5.40 -1.89
CA ASN A 320 6.51 5.13 -0.53
C ASN A 320 8.04 5.24 -0.40
N MET A 321 8.78 4.86 -1.43
CA MET A 321 10.25 5.00 -1.47
C MET A 321 10.71 6.46 -1.68
N GLN A 322 9.79 7.41 -1.86
CA GLN A 322 10.09 8.83 -2.11
C GLN A 322 11.11 9.02 -3.25
N VAL A 323 11.10 8.14 -4.27
CA VAL A 323 12.05 8.24 -5.39
C VAL A 323 11.79 9.56 -6.10
N PRO A 324 12.76 10.50 -6.13
CA PRO A 324 12.54 11.80 -6.75
C PRO A 324 12.21 11.64 -8.24
N GLN A 325 11.21 12.38 -8.74
CA GLN A 325 10.90 12.40 -10.17
C GLN A 325 12.17 12.65 -10.99
N GLY A 326 12.53 11.69 -11.86
CA GLY A 326 13.66 11.80 -12.78
C GLY A 326 14.95 11.10 -12.36
N LYS A 327 15.02 10.48 -11.18
CA LYS A 327 16.07 9.48 -10.88
C LYS A 327 15.57 8.08 -11.23
N GLN A 328 16.40 7.26 -11.87
CA GLN A 328 16.10 5.84 -12.03
C GLN A 328 16.07 5.21 -10.64
N GLY A 329 14.87 4.83 -10.19
CA GLY A 329 14.71 3.98 -9.01
C GLY A 329 15.29 2.58 -9.27
N PRO A 330 15.20 1.67 -8.29
CA PRO A 330 15.52 0.26 -8.51
C PRO A 330 14.73 -0.28 -9.73
N ASP A 331 15.33 -1.23 -10.45
CA ASP A 331 14.72 -1.87 -11.62
C ASP A 331 13.54 -2.75 -11.19
N LEU A 332 12.41 -2.08 -10.95
CA LEU A 332 11.19 -2.70 -10.48
C LEU A 332 10.23 -2.90 -11.66
N SER A 333 9.97 -4.16 -12.00
CA SER A 333 8.96 -4.56 -12.99
C SER A 333 7.61 -4.84 -12.32
N PRO A 334 6.49 -4.60 -13.02
CA PRO A 334 5.16 -5.02 -12.56
C PRO A 334 5.08 -6.53 -12.28
N SER A 335 5.85 -7.34 -13.02
CA SER A 335 5.82 -8.80 -12.90
C SER A 335 6.19 -9.34 -11.52
N MET A 336 6.96 -8.58 -10.72
CA MET A 336 7.26 -8.96 -9.34
C MET A 336 6.05 -8.87 -8.41
N PHE A 337 5.01 -8.14 -8.81
CA PHE A 337 3.79 -7.95 -8.04
C PHE A 337 2.64 -8.83 -8.53
N GLU A 338 2.84 -9.64 -9.57
CA GLU A 338 1.76 -10.42 -10.19
C GLU A 338 1.03 -11.33 -9.20
N GLU A 339 1.75 -12.03 -8.31
CA GLU A 339 1.11 -12.91 -7.32
C GLU A 339 0.27 -12.11 -6.31
N GLN A 340 0.81 -10.98 -5.84
CA GLN A 340 0.11 -10.10 -4.90
C GLN A 340 -1.11 -9.44 -5.56
N ALA A 341 -0.96 -9.01 -6.82
CA ALA A 341 -2.01 -8.44 -7.64
C ALA A 341 -3.13 -9.46 -7.88
N ALA A 342 -2.78 -10.70 -8.24
CA ALA A 342 -3.74 -11.78 -8.40
C ALA A 342 -4.55 -12.02 -7.13
N LYS A 343 -3.91 -12.10 -5.96
CA LYS A 343 -4.61 -12.24 -4.67
C LYS A 343 -5.54 -11.06 -4.39
N ARG A 344 -5.10 -9.82 -4.61
CA ARG A 344 -5.91 -8.62 -4.39
C ARG A 344 -7.12 -8.54 -5.31
N VAL A 345 -6.93 -8.83 -6.60
CA VAL A 345 -8.03 -8.84 -7.57
C VAL A 345 -9.02 -9.96 -7.24
N THR A 346 -8.54 -11.17 -6.92
CA THR A 346 -9.40 -12.29 -6.50
C THR A 346 -10.27 -11.89 -5.33
N LEU A 347 -9.64 -11.37 -4.27
CA LEU A 347 -10.34 -10.94 -3.07
C LEU A 347 -11.36 -9.85 -3.38
N GLY A 348 -10.97 -8.82 -4.13
CA GLY A 348 -11.87 -7.72 -4.50
C GLY A 348 -13.10 -8.20 -5.27
N LEU A 349 -12.95 -9.17 -6.18
CA LEU A 349 -14.05 -9.75 -6.93
C LEU A 349 -14.98 -10.61 -6.04
N ILE A 350 -14.42 -11.44 -5.16
CA ILE A 350 -15.19 -12.25 -4.20
C ILE A 350 -15.97 -11.33 -3.25
N LEU A 351 -15.32 -10.32 -2.67
CA LEU A 351 -15.95 -9.35 -1.78
C LEU A 351 -17.09 -8.62 -2.49
N ALA A 352 -16.86 -8.12 -3.70
CA ALA A 352 -17.89 -7.44 -4.48
C ALA A 352 -19.13 -8.31 -4.72
N GLU A 353 -18.93 -9.60 -5.00
CA GLU A 353 -20.03 -10.54 -5.22
C GLU A 353 -20.75 -10.90 -3.91
N ILE A 354 -20.03 -11.10 -2.80
CA ILE A 354 -20.63 -11.30 -1.46
C ILE A 354 -21.47 -10.09 -1.05
N ILE A 355 -20.92 -8.87 -1.21
CA ILE A 355 -21.61 -7.61 -0.90
C ILE A 355 -22.89 -7.50 -1.73
N LYS A 356 -22.80 -7.79 -3.04
CA LYS A 356 -23.94 -7.71 -3.96
C LYS A 356 -25.03 -8.75 -3.62
N ARG A 357 -24.66 -10.01 -3.37
CA ARG A 357 -25.61 -11.11 -3.09
C ARG A 357 -26.32 -10.95 -1.75
N ASN A 358 -25.61 -10.44 -0.74
CA ASN A 358 -26.14 -10.26 0.60
C ASN A 358 -26.65 -8.83 0.86
N GLU A 359 -26.65 -7.97 -0.17
CA GLU A 359 -27.06 -6.56 -0.11
C GLU A 359 -26.39 -5.77 1.04
N LEU A 360 -25.12 -6.08 1.32
CA LEU A 360 -24.37 -5.44 2.40
C LEU A 360 -24.12 -3.97 2.06
N LYS A 361 -24.32 -3.10 3.05
CA LYS A 361 -24.18 -1.65 2.91
C LYS A 361 -23.36 -1.09 4.07
N ALA A 362 -22.51 -0.12 3.75
CA ALA A 362 -21.90 0.74 4.75
C ALA A 362 -22.97 1.73 5.24
N GLU A 363 -23.47 1.49 6.45
CA GLU A 363 -24.46 2.40 7.02
C GLU A 363 -23.80 3.75 7.35
N PRO A 364 -24.45 4.90 7.10
CA PRO A 364 -23.86 6.21 7.34
C PRO A 364 -23.35 6.42 8.78
N GLU A 365 -24.00 5.78 9.74
CA GLU A 365 -23.60 5.82 11.16
C GLU A 365 -22.28 5.07 11.40
N GLN A 366 -22.08 3.93 10.73
CA GLN A 366 -20.84 3.15 10.80
C GLN A 366 -19.67 3.90 10.15
N VAL A 367 -19.92 4.54 9.01
CA VAL A 367 -18.93 5.39 8.32
C VAL A 367 -18.53 6.56 9.21
N ARG A 368 -19.51 7.25 9.83
CA ARG A 368 -19.22 8.33 10.77
C ARG A 368 -18.42 7.84 11.98
N ALA A 369 -18.79 6.70 12.55
CA ALA A 369 -18.06 6.12 13.68
C ALA A 369 -16.61 5.72 13.30
N ALA A 370 -16.40 5.20 12.09
CA ALA A 370 -15.06 4.89 11.59
C ALA A 370 -14.21 6.16 11.41
N VAL A 371 -14.77 7.23 10.83
CA VAL A 371 -14.08 8.53 10.75
C VAL A 371 -13.75 9.08 12.14
N GLU A 372 -14.67 8.94 13.10
CA GLU A 372 -14.43 9.36 14.49
C GLU A 372 -13.28 8.59 15.14
N LYS A 373 -13.24 7.26 14.96
CA LYS A 373 -12.14 6.41 15.45
C LYS A 373 -10.79 6.83 14.85
N ILE A 374 -10.75 7.11 13.55
CA ILE A 374 -9.54 7.61 12.88
C ILE A 374 -9.14 8.96 13.44
N ALA A 375 -10.09 9.89 13.58
CA ALA A 375 -9.80 11.24 14.07
C ALA A 375 -9.31 11.26 15.52
N ALA A 376 -9.75 10.33 16.36
CA ALA A 376 -9.41 10.25 17.78
C ALA A 376 -7.93 9.91 18.08
N SER A 377 -7.16 9.44 17.09
CA SER A 377 -5.71 9.22 17.25
C SER A 377 -4.86 10.45 16.94
N TYR A 378 -5.46 11.54 16.46
CA TYR A 378 -4.75 12.77 16.11
C TYR A 378 -4.95 13.86 17.17
N GLU A 379 -3.97 14.76 17.29
CA GLU A 379 -4.02 15.91 18.21
C GLU A 379 -5.20 16.86 17.91
N LYS A 380 -5.67 16.89 16.66
CA LYS A 380 -6.78 17.74 16.21
C LYS A 380 -7.87 16.94 15.49
N PRO A 381 -8.73 16.22 16.24
CA PRO A 381 -9.75 15.37 15.64
C PRO A 381 -10.71 16.14 14.71
N GLU A 382 -11.09 17.37 15.08
CA GLU A 382 -12.02 18.21 14.31
C GLU A 382 -11.55 18.51 12.88
N GLU A 383 -10.25 18.79 12.71
CA GLU A 383 -9.65 19.06 11.41
C GLU A 383 -9.65 17.80 10.54
N VAL A 384 -9.35 16.63 11.14
CA VAL A 384 -9.37 15.33 10.46
C VAL A 384 -10.79 14.97 10.00
N ARG A 385 -11.80 15.13 10.86
CA ARG A 385 -13.20 14.89 10.48
C ARG A 385 -13.62 15.76 9.31
N SER A 386 -13.35 17.06 9.39
CA SER A 386 -13.67 18.01 8.32
C SER A 386 -12.95 17.66 7.01
N TRP A 387 -11.72 17.15 7.10
CA TRP A 387 -10.93 16.73 5.94
C TRP A 387 -11.52 15.51 5.22
N TYR A 388 -11.99 14.51 5.96
CA TYR A 388 -12.70 13.35 5.41
C TYR A 388 -14.08 13.76 4.85
N PHE A 389 -14.92 14.42 5.64
CA PHE A 389 -16.27 14.82 5.22
C PHE A 389 -16.29 15.88 4.10
N GLY A 390 -15.17 16.55 3.83
CA GLY A 390 -15.03 17.56 2.79
C GLY A 390 -14.77 17.03 1.37
N ASP A 391 -14.37 15.75 1.20
CA ASP A 391 -14.14 15.14 -0.12
C ASP A 391 -14.79 13.76 -0.19
N GLN A 392 -15.73 13.60 -1.12
CA GLN A 392 -16.47 12.34 -1.30
C GLN A 392 -15.55 11.15 -1.65
N ARG A 393 -14.39 11.39 -2.28
CA ARG A 393 -13.43 10.31 -2.58
C ARG A 393 -12.80 9.75 -1.30
N ARG A 394 -12.48 10.60 -0.33
CA ARG A 394 -11.92 10.18 0.97
C ARG A 394 -12.95 9.44 1.81
N LEU A 395 -14.21 9.88 1.76
CA LEU A 395 -15.30 9.13 2.38
C LEU A 395 -15.48 7.76 1.73
N GLY A 396 -15.35 7.66 0.40
CA GLY A 396 -15.41 6.39 -0.32
C GLY A 396 -14.38 5.35 0.16
N GLU A 397 -13.18 5.79 0.57
CA GLU A 397 -12.16 4.91 1.16
C GLU A 397 -12.61 4.35 2.51
N VAL A 398 -13.18 5.20 3.36
CA VAL A 398 -13.72 4.78 4.68
C VAL A 398 -14.95 3.89 4.51
N GLU A 399 -15.84 4.22 3.56
CA GLU A 399 -17.00 3.40 3.20
C GLU A 399 -16.57 2.00 2.75
N SER A 400 -15.52 1.90 1.93
CA SER A 400 -14.97 0.61 1.48
C SER A 400 -14.42 -0.20 2.67
N ALA A 401 -13.66 0.43 3.57
CA ALA A 401 -13.14 -0.23 4.77
C ALA A 401 -14.29 -0.73 5.68
N VAL A 402 -15.35 0.06 5.84
CA VAL A 402 -16.55 -0.34 6.60
C VAL A 402 -17.29 -1.49 5.92
N LEU A 403 -17.41 -1.48 4.59
CA LEU A 403 -17.99 -2.60 3.85
C LEU A 403 -17.19 -3.89 4.01
N GLU A 404 -15.87 -3.81 3.97
CA GLU A 404 -15.01 -4.97 4.23
C GLU A 404 -15.22 -5.53 5.64
N ASP A 405 -15.29 -4.66 6.64
CA ASP A 405 -15.55 -5.07 8.02
C ASP A 405 -16.93 -5.74 8.15
N ARG A 406 -17.93 -5.26 7.41
CA ARG A 406 -19.26 -5.89 7.36
C ARG A 406 -19.24 -7.27 6.72
N VAL A 407 -18.40 -7.49 5.71
CA VAL A 407 -18.21 -8.83 5.13
C VAL A 407 -17.54 -9.76 6.14
N VAL A 408 -16.56 -9.27 6.90
CA VAL A 408 -15.92 -10.05 7.97
C VAL A 408 -16.94 -10.43 9.04
N ASP A 409 -17.75 -9.49 9.51
CA ASP A 409 -18.81 -9.76 10.49
C ASP A 409 -19.80 -10.82 9.96
N TRP A 410 -20.29 -10.65 8.73
CA TRP A 410 -21.18 -11.62 8.05
C TRP A 410 -20.56 -13.01 7.92
N PHE A 411 -19.25 -13.09 7.65
CA PHE A 411 -18.52 -14.35 7.57
C PHE A 411 -18.43 -15.02 8.95
N LEU A 412 -18.06 -14.26 9.98
CA LEU A 412 -17.91 -14.76 11.35
C LEU A 412 -19.23 -15.24 11.97
N GLU A 413 -20.36 -14.64 11.58
CA GLU A 413 -21.70 -15.08 11.99
C GLU A 413 -22.05 -16.51 11.50
N GLN A 414 -21.41 -16.98 10.43
CA GLN A 414 -21.64 -18.30 9.82
C GLN A 414 -20.48 -19.29 10.04
N ALA A 415 -19.29 -18.76 10.31
CA ALA A 415 -18.09 -19.54 10.55
C ALA A 415 -18.12 -20.21 11.94
N LYS A 416 -17.30 -21.25 12.10
CA LYS A 416 -17.03 -21.88 13.39
C LYS A 416 -15.84 -21.15 14.04
N VAL A 417 -16.14 -20.23 14.95
CA VAL A 417 -15.12 -19.43 15.65
C VAL A 417 -14.58 -20.18 16.88
N THR A 418 -13.28 -20.36 16.93
CA THR A 418 -12.51 -20.87 18.08
C THR A 418 -11.77 -19.72 18.73
N GLU A 419 -11.91 -19.56 20.05
CA GLU A 419 -11.22 -18.50 20.78
C GLU A 419 -9.96 -19.05 21.48
N GLU A 420 -8.83 -18.37 21.27
CA GLU A 420 -7.56 -18.64 21.95
C GLU A 420 -7.10 -17.37 22.68
N SER A 421 -6.79 -17.48 23.97
CA SER A 421 -6.28 -16.34 24.75
C SER A 421 -4.77 -16.31 24.71
N LYS A 422 -4.18 -15.17 24.33
CA LYS A 422 -2.73 -14.93 24.34
C LYS A 422 -2.36 -13.68 25.12
N GLY A 423 -1.14 -13.65 25.65
CA GLY A 423 -0.63 -12.47 26.35
C GLY A 423 -0.41 -11.28 25.42
N PHE A 424 -0.55 -10.06 25.92
CA PHE A 424 -0.38 -8.83 25.15
C PHE A 424 1.00 -8.77 24.47
N ASP A 425 2.07 -9.01 25.22
CA ASP A 425 3.45 -9.01 24.72
C ASP A 425 3.67 -10.03 23.59
N GLU A 426 3.11 -11.24 23.70
CA GLU A 426 3.24 -12.29 22.68
C GLU A 426 2.57 -11.89 21.36
N LEU A 427 1.47 -11.13 21.44
CA LEU A 427 0.72 -10.69 20.28
C LEU A 427 1.32 -9.49 19.58
N MET A 428 1.81 -8.53 20.36
CA MET A 428 2.32 -7.26 19.83
C MET A 428 3.78 -7.37 19.35
N ASN A 429 4.56 -8.31 19.90
CA ASN A 429 5.97 -8.52 19.53
C ASN A 429 6.26 -9.95 19.04
N PRO A 430 5.72 -10.37 17.89
CA PRO A 430 5.91 -11.73 17.37
C PRO A 430 7.36 -12.05 16.95
N GLN A 431 8.24 -11.04 16.83
CA GLN A 431 9.66 -11.22 16.48
C GLN A 431 10.59 -11.44 17.68
N GLN A 432 10.09 -11.34 18.92
CA GLN A 432 10.88 -11.57 20.14
C GLN A 432 10.86 -13.04 20.63
N GLN A 433 10.34 -13.97 19.83
CA GLN A 433 10.33 -15.42 20.12
C GLN A 433 11.27 -16.20 19.21
#